data_AF-A0A1C5ZQM2-F1
#
_entry.id   AF-A0A1C5ZQM2-F1
#
_cell.length_a   1.000
_cell.length_b   1.000
_cell.length_c   1.000
_cell.angle_alpha   90.00
_cell.angle_beta   90.00
_cell.angle_gamma   90.00
#
_symmetry.space_group_name_H-M   'P 1'
#
loop_
_entity.id
_entity.type
_entity.pdbx_description
1 polymer ?
#
loop_
_entity_poly.entity_id
_entity_poly.type
_entity_poly.pdbx_seq_one_letter_code
_entity_poly.pdbx_strand_id
1 'polypeptide(L)' 'MIRQPEWGTRNVNKYFYESEARRIAELNEIFGDIELIEAEMRMLIWLAGWDEYTIENVLSAIRKAVAVEAKRLEQPPRP' A
#
# COMPACT_ATOMS: atom_id res chain seq x y z
N MET A 1 2.01 5.96 8.64
CA MET A 1 2.32 6.19 7.21
C MET A 1 3.66 5.56 6.83
N ILE A 2 3.67 4.83 5.71
CA ILE A 2 4.82 4.19 5.09
C ILE A 2 5.78 5.28 4.61
N ARG A 3 7.06 5.13 4.94
CA ARG A 3 8.12 6.05 4.53
C ARG A 3 9.00 5.38 3.49
N GLN A 4 9.28 6.10 2.42
CA GLN A 4 10.23 5.63 1.43
C GLN A 4 11.63 5.53 2.06
N PRO A 5 12.38 4.43 1.84
CA PRO A 5 13.76 4.33 2.26
C PRO A 5 14.62 5.40 1.60
N GLU A 6 15.59 5.96 2.31
CA GLU A 6 16.40 7.08 1.82
C GLU A 6 17.14 6.75 0.51
N TRP A 7 17.26 7.73 -0.40
CA TRP A 7 18.01 7.59 -1.64
C TRP A 7 19.48 7.19 -1.36
N GLY A 8 20.00 6.23 -2.12
CA GLY A 8 21.37 5.73 -1.96
C GLY A 8 21.55 4.63 -0.91
N THR A 9 20.54 4.35 -0.07
CA THR A 9 20.58 3.18 0.85
C THR A 9 20.37 1.85 0.13
N ARG A 10 19.85 1.89 -1.09
CA ARG A 10 19.60 0.74 -1.96
C ARG A 10 20.16 1.00 -3.35
N ASN A 11 20.64 -0.06 -4.01
CA ASN A 11 21.15 0.02 -5.38
C ASN A 11 20.00 0.04 -6.39
N VAL A 12 19.30 1.17 -6.49
CA VAL A 12 18.17 1.39 -7.41
C VAL A 12 18.41 2.64 -8.24
N ASN A 13 17.89 2.66 -9.47
CA ASN A 13 18.00 3.84 -10.32
C ASN A 13 16.97 4.92 -9.93
N LYS A 14 17.17 6.13 -10.47
CA LYS A 14 16.33 7.31 -10.14
C LYS A 14 14.86 7.09 -10.49
N TYR A 15 14.58 6.50 -11.65
CA TYR A 15 13.20 6.24 -12.10
C TYR A 15 12.48 5.24 -11.21
N PHE A 16 13.17 4.19 -10.76
CA PHE A 16 12.63 3.25 -9.79
C PHE A 16 12.23 3.95 -8.50
N TYR A 17 13.11 4.80 -7.97
CA TYR A 17 12.85 5.53 -6.73
C TYR A 17 11.69 6.51 -6.86
N GLU A 18 11.57 7.24 -7.97
CA GLU A 18 10.43 8.12 -8.22
C GLU A 18 9.10 7.34 -8.35
N SER A 19 9.11 6.21 -9.04
CA SER A 19 7.93 5.35 -9.17
C SER A 19 7.52 4.71 -7.84
N GLU A 20 8.48 4.25 -7.05
CA GLU A 20 8.24 3.72 -5.71
C GLU A 20 7.62 4.79 -4.80
N ALA A 21 8.12 6.04 -4.85
CA ALA A 21 7.58 7.14 -4.07
C ALA A 21 6.09 7.39 -4.38
N ARG A 22 5.72 7.36 -5.66
CA ARG A 22 4.32 7.50 -6.11
C ARG A 22 3.44 6.37 -5.55
N ARG A 23 3.92 5.13 -5.62
CA ARG A 23 3.16 3.97 -5.15
C ARG A 23 3.04 3.92 -3.64
N ILE A 24 4.07 4.36 -2.91
CA ILE A 24 4.00 4.54 -1.45
C ILE A 24 2.95 5.61 -1.09
N ALA A 25 2.81 6.67 -1.89
CA ALA A 25 1.75 7.67 -1.68
C ALA A 25 0.35 7.05 -1.85
N GLU A 26 0.13 6.25 -2.91
CA GLU A 26 -1.14 5.53 -3.11
C GLU A 26 -1.44 4.52 -1.99
N LEU A 27 -0.41 3.80 -1.52
CA LEU A 27 -0.54 2.92 -0.36
C LEU A 27 -0.96 3.71 0.88
N ASN A 28 -0.31 4.84 1.16
CA ASN A 28 -0.66 5.70 2.29
C ASN A 28 -2.10 6.27 2.18
N GLU A 29 -2.61 6.51 0.98
CA GLU A 29 -4.01 6.91 0.79
C GLU A 29 -4.98 5.80 1.20
N ILE A 30 -4.68 4.54 0.87
CA ILE A 30 -5.54 3.38 1.20
C ILE A 30 -5.46 3.05 2.70
N PHE A 31 -4.26 3.01 3.25
CA PHE A 31 -4.05 2.64 4.65
C PHE A 31 -4.36 3.79 5.61
N GLY A 32 -4.29 5.05 5.15
CA GLY A 32 -4.57 6.23 5.95
C GLY A 32 -3.77 6.24 7.26
N ASP A 33 -4.47 6.38 8.37
CA ASP A 33 -3.91 6.44 9.73
C ASP A 33 -3.82 5.07 10.43
N ILE A 34 -3.98 3.96 9.69
CA ILE A 34 -3.80 2.62 10.26
C ILE A 34 -2.36 2.47 10.79
N GLU A 35 -2.25 1.99 12.02
CA GLU A 35 -0.96 1.59 12.61
C GLU A 35 -0.50 0.29 11.96
N LEU A 36 0.54 0.41 11.14
CA LEU A 36 1.21 -0.73 10.50
C LEU A 36 2.40 -1.15 11.35
N ILE A 37 2.58 -2.46 11.53
CA ILE A 37 3.79 -2.97 12.17
C ILE A 37 4.98 -2.92 11.19
N GLU A 38 6.19 -2.96 11.74
CA GLU A 38 7.43 -2.92 10.95
C GLU A 38 7.53 -3.99 9.85
N ALA A 39 6.94 -5.17 10.08
CA ALA A 39 6.90 -6.22 9.06
C ALA A 39 5.98 -5.84 7.88
N GLU A 40 4.82 -5.25 8.17
CA GLU A 40 3.87 -4.80 7.16
C GLU A 40 4.44 -3.63 6.36
N MET A 41 5.03 -2.63 7.02
CA MET A 41 5.66 -1.51 6.32
C MET A 41 6.76 -1.97 5.37
N ARG A 42 7.64 -2.88 5.81
CA ARG A 42 8.69 -3.45 4.96
C ARG A 42 8.14 -4.23 3.78
N MET A 43 7.09 -5.03 3.99
CA MET A 43 6.41 -5.75 2.93
C MET A 43 5.77 -4.79 1.91
N LEU A 44 5.14 -3.70 2.36
CA LEU A 44 4.49 -2.73 1.48
C LEU A 44 5.49 -1.88 0.70
N ILE A 45 6.64 -1.53 1.30
CA ILE A 45 7.77 -0.91 0.59
C ILE A 45 8.29 -1.87 -0.49
N TRP A 46 8.47 -3.14 -0.15
CA TRP A 46 8.88 -4.15 -1.12
C TRP A 46 7.85 -4.29 -2.26
N LEU A 47 6.56 -4.27 -1.93
CA LEU A 47 5.48 -4.32 -2.91
C LEU A 47 5.49 -3.11 -3.86
N ALA A 48 5.77 -1.91 -3.35
CA ALA A 48 5.87 -0.68 -4.14
C ALA A 48 6.99 -0.72 -5.20
N GLY A 49 7.95 -1.62 -5.06
CA GLY A 49 9.02 -1.85 -6.03
C GLY A 49 8.64 -2.70 -7.25
N TRP A 50 7.46 -3.33 -7.27
CA TRP A 50 7.03 -4.18 -8.40
C TRP A 50 6.62 -3.38 -9.64
N ASP A 51 6.34 -4.04 -10.76
CA ASP A 51 5.85 -3.32 -11.95
C ASP A 51 4.48 -2.66 -11.70
N GLU A 52 4.14 -1.69 -12.54
CA GLU A 52 2.92 -0.87 -12.40
C GLU A 52 1.64 -1.72 -12.43
N TYR A 53 1.57 -2.72 -13.30
CA TYR A 53 0.39 -3.58 -13.41
C TYR A 53 0.21 -4.43 -12.15
N THR A 54 1.28 -4.97 -11.59
CA THR A 54 1.22 -5.75 -10.35
C THR A 54 0.72 -4.92 -9.18
N ILE A 55 1.29 -3.73 -8.94
CA ILE A 55 0.88 -2.89 -7.82
C ILE A 55 -0.57 -2.41 -8.00
N GLU A 56 -0.96 -1.94 -9.19
CA GLU A 56 -2.32 -1.47 -9.46
C GLU A 56 -3.38 -2.53 -9.17
N ASN A 57 -3.13 -3.78 -9.59
CA ASN A 57 -4.06 -4.88 -9.34
C ASN A 57 -4.16 -5.25 -7.87
N VAL A 58 -3.04 -5.26 -7.14
CA VAL A 58 -3.05 -5.52 -5.69
C VAL A 58 -3.78 -4.40 -4.95
N LEU A 59 -3.49 -3.13 -5.26
CA LEU A 59 -4.20 -2.00 -4.64
C LEU A 59 -5.70 -2.04 -4.96
N SER A 60 -6.09 -2.38 -6.18
CA SER A 60 -7.49 -2.58 -6.57
C SER A 60 -8.16 -3.67 -5.74
N ALA A 61 -7.50 -4.81 -5.53
CA ALA A 61 -8.02 -5.90 -4.70
C ALA A 61 -8.19 -5.47 -3.23
N ILE A 62 -7.22 -4.76 -2.66
CA ILE A 62 -7.29 -4.24 -1.28
C ILE A 62 -8.47 -3.27 -1.12
N ARG A 63 -8.61 -2.30 -2.04
CA ARG A 63 -9.74 -1.33 -2.01
C ARG A 63 -11.08 -2.05 -2.04
N LYS A 64 -11.23 -3.09 -2.86
CA LYS A 64 -12.46 -3.91 -2.92
C LYS A 64 -12.70 -4.65 -1.61
N ALA A 65 -11.67 -5.25 -1.01
CA ALA A 65 -11.78 -5.94 0.26
C ALA A 65 -12.21 -5.00 1.40
N VAL A 66 -11.60 -3.81 1.50
CA VAL A 66 -11.98 -2.77 2.46
C VAL A 66 -13.43 -2.33 2.26
N ALA A 67 -13.85 -2.08 1.01
CA ALA A 67 -15.22 -1.71 0.71
C ALA A 67 -16.25 -2.79 1.08
N VAL A 68 -15.89 -4.07 0.93
CA VAL A 68 -16.75 -5.19 1.34
C VAL A 68 -16.86 -5.26 2.88
N GLU A 69 -15.75 -5.10 3.59
CA GLU A 69 -15.77 -5.14 5.06
C GLU A 69 -16.50 -3.93 5.65
N ALA A 70 -16.30 -2.73 5.11
CA ALA A 70 -17.07 -1.54 5.50
C ALA A 70 -18.59 -1.78 5.37
N LYS A 71 -19.03 -2.30 4.22
CA LYS A 71 -20.44 -2.67 4.00
C LYS A 71 -20.96 -3.75 4.95
N ARG A 72 -20.07 -4.64 5.43
CA ARG A 72 -20.44 -5.68 6.40
C ARG A 72 -20.62 -5.09 7.79
N LEU A 73 -19.76 -4.16 8.18
CA LEU A 73 -19.84 -3.47 9.47
C LEU A 73 -21.03 -2.51 9.55
N GLU A 74 -21.47 -1.95 8.42
CA GLU A 74 -22.69 -1.12 8.33
C GLU A 74 -23.99 -1.93 8.39
N GLN A 75 -23.94 -3.24 8.16
CA GLN A 75 -25.15 -4.08 8.21
C GLN A 75 -25.55 -4.37 9.66
N PRO A 76 -26.85 -4.26 10.00
CA PRO A 76 -27.32 -4.67 11.31
C PRO A 76 -27.04 -6.15 11.53
N PRO A 77 -26.80 -6.58 12.80
CA PRO A 77 -26.59 -8.00 13.10
C PRO A 77 -27.77 -8.80 12.55
N ARG A 78 -27.47 -9.84 11.78
CA ARG A 78 -28.50 -10.72 11.24
C ARG A 78 -29.24 -11.39 12.42
N PRO A 79 -30.59 -11.44 12.38
CA PRO A 79 -31.39 -12.12 13.40
C PRO A 79 -31.09 -13.62 13.46
#